data_AF-A0A453A9H4-F1
#
_entry.id   AF-A0A453A9H4-F1
#
_cell.length_a   1.000
_cell.length_b   1.000
_cell.length_c   1.000
_cell.angle_alpha   90.00
_cell.angle_beta   90.00
_cell.angle_gamma   90.00
#
_symmetry.space_group_name_H-M   'P 1'
#
loop_
_entity.id
_entity.type
_entity.pdbx_description
1 polymer ?
#
loop_
_entity_poly.entity_id
_entity_poly.type
_entity_poly.pdbx_seq_one_letter_code
_entity_poly.pdbx_strand_id
1 'polypeptide(L)'
;MEVIFSAAMGELASRSISFLVDRYLKQRSAEATEEERLHGLQRLLLRLHVVVEEADDRLITNQAMLHQLSILRQEMYMGYYTLDMFSCRAHEDNRSKDYSFAPSKFNPAKRVCFCNANNDGAAQAELLEQVLGSMRNTIEDVSEFIIFLNSYPRLHRQPYNMYLLLDKCMFGRQMEMELVMNFLL
;
A
#
# COMPACT_ATOMS: atom_id res chain seq x y z
N MET A 1 -0.71 -57.33 -30.28
CA MET A 1 -0.07 -56.73 -29.08
C MET A 1 0.11 -55.22 -29.24
N GLU A 2 0.36 -54.72 -30.46
CA GLU A 2 0.55 -53.29 -30.74
C GLU A 2 -0.70 -52.41 -30.54
N VAL A 3 -1.89 -52.90 -30.89
CA VAL A 3 -3.14 -52.12 -30.76
C VAL A 3 -3.47 -51.80 -29.28
N ILE A 4 -3.21 -52.74 -28.38
CA ILE A 4 -3.43 -52.56 -26.93
C ILE A 4 -2.42 -51.56 -26.36
N PHE A 5 -1.15 -51.64 -26.79
CA PHE A 5 -0.11 -50.71 -26.38
C PHE A 5 -0.38 -49.29 -26.89
N SER A 6 -0.82 -49.15 -28.15
CA SER A 6 -1.21 -47.86 -28.74
C SER A 6 -2.43 -47.26 -28.02
N ALA A 7 -3.42 -48.07 -27.64
CA ALA A 7 -4.58 -47.61 -26.89
C ALA A 7 -4.20 -47.14 -25.48
N ALA A 8 -3.34 -47.88 -24.77
CA ALA A 8 -2.84 -47.50 -23.45
C ALA A 8 -2.01 -46.20 -23.50
N MET A 9 -1.14 -46.04 -24.50
CA MET A 9 -0.38 -44.80 -24.71
C MET A 9 -1.28 -43.62 -25.08
N GLY A 10 -2.33 -43.85 -25.87
CA GLY A 10 -3.34 -42.84 -26.19
C GLY A 10 -4.13 -42.37 -24.96
N GLU A 11 -4.52 -43.28 -24.07
CA GLU A 11 -5.19 -42.92 -22.82
C GLU A 11 -4.24 -42.16 -21.87
N LEU A 12 -2.98 -42.58 -21.76
CA LEU A 12 -1.98 -41.87 -20.97
C LEU A 12 -1.70 -40.47 -21.53
N ALA A 13 -1.60 -40.32 -22.85
CA ALA A 13 -1.46 -39.03 -23.53
C ALA A 13 -2.69 -38.14 -23.27
N SER A 14 -3.90 -38.70 -23.40
CA SER A 14 -5.14 -37.97 -23.11
C SER A 14 -5.22 -37.51 -21.65
N ARG A 15 -4.87 -38.37 -20.69
CA ARG A 15 -4.85 -38.04 -19.26
C ARG A 15 -3.78 -37.00 -18.92
N SER A 16 -2.60 -37.09 -19.53
CA SER A 16 -1.53 -36.10 -19.32
C SER A 16 -1.89 -34.74 -19.91
N ILE A 17 -2.50 -34.69 -21.10
CA ILE A 17 -3.05 -33.45 -21.68
C ILE A 17 -4.14 -32.88 -20.77
N SER A 18 -5.09 -33.71 -20.32
CA SER A 18 -6.17 -33.28 -19.42
C SER A 18 -5.64 -32.70 -18.11
N PHE A 19 -4.62 -33.34 -17.52
CA PHE A 19 -3.96 -32.85 -16.31
C PHE A 19 -3.26 -31.49 -16.54
N LEU A 20 -2.56 -31.33 -17.66
CA LEU A 20 -1.90 -30.06 -18.00
C LEU A 20 -2.92 -28.94 -18.26
N VAL A 21 -4.03 -29.25 -18.95
CA VAL A 21 -5.12 -28.30 -19.18
C VAL A 21 -5.77 -27.88 -17.87
N ASP A 22 -6.11 -28.83 -17.00
CA ASP A 22 -6.70 -28.54 -15.69
C ASP A 22 -5.76 -27.69 -14.82
N ARG A 23 -4.46 -28.01 -14.81
CA ARG A 23 -3.44 -27.22 -14.10
C ARG A 23 -3.34 -25.80 -14.63
N TYR A 24 -3.32 -25.62 -15.96
CA TYR A 24 -3.23 -24.32 -16.60
C TYR A 24 -4.47 -23.46 -16.33
N LEU A 25 -5.66 -24.04 -16.43
CA LEU A 25 -6.91 -23.34 -16.16
C LEU A 25 -7.02 -22.90 -14.71
N LYS A 26 -6.65 -23.76 -13.75
CA LYS A 26 -6.61 -23.43 -12.31
C LYS A 26 -5.67 -22.27 -12.02
N GLN A 27 -4.47 -22.29 -12.61
CA GLN A 27 -3.50 -21.21 -12.45
C GLN A 27 -4.04 -19.88 -13.01
N ARG A 28 -4.58 -19.90 -14.25
CA ARG A 28 -5.16 -18.71 -14.87
C ARG A 28 -6.34 -18.14 -14.08
N SER A 29 -7.19 -18.99 -13.50
CA SER A 29 -8.30 -18.53 -12.66
C SER A 29 -7.84 -17.91 -11.34
N ALA A 30 -6.76 -18.44 -10.75
CA ALA A 30 -6.20 -17.91 -9.50
C ALA A 30 -5.56 -16.54 -9.72
N GLU A 31 -4.79 -16.37 -10.80
CA GLU A 31 -4.17 -15.10 -11.19
C GLU A 31 -5.23 -14.02 -11.44
N ALA A 32 -6.29 -14.33 -12.21
CA ALA A 32 -7.38 -13.38 -12.45
C ALA A 32 -8.10 -12.95 -11.15
N THR A 33 -8.28 -13.89 -10.21
CA THR A 33 -8.91 -13.59 -8.92
C THR A 33 -8.02 -12.70 -8.04
N GLU A 34 -6.71 -12.91 -8.06
CA GLU A 34 -5.74 -12.08 -7.33
C GLU A 34 -5.69 -10.65 -7.89
N GLU A 35 -5.71 -10.48 -9.22
CA GLU A 35 -5.77 -9.18 -9.88
C GLU A 35 -7.06 -8.41 -9.51
N GLU A 36 -8.21 -9.07 -9.52
CA GLU A 36 -9.49 -8.48 -9.10
C GLU A 36 -9.46 -8.00 -7.65
N ARG A 37 -8.86 -8.79 -6.76
CA ARG A 37 -8.67 -8.46 -5.34
C ARG A 37 -7.74 -7.26 -5.15
N LEU A 38 -6.61 -7.23 -5.84
CA LEU A 38 -5.67 -6.11 -5.81
C LEU A 38 -6.32 -4.83 -6.35
N HIS A 39 -7.07 -4.91 -7.45
CA HIS A 39 -7.84 -3.78 -7.96
C HIS A 39 -8.92 -3.34 -6.96
N GLY A 40 -9.56 -4.28 -6.26
CA GLY A 40 -10.47 -3.99 -5.16
C GLY A 40 -9.80 -3.19 -4.05
N LEU A 41 -8.59 -3.61 -3.65
CA LEU A 41 -7.80 -2.98 -2.60
C LEU A 41 -7.41 -1.56 -2.98
N GLN A 42 -6.91 -1.36 -4.20
CA GLN A 42 -6.58 -0.03 -4.73
C GLN A 42 -7.78 0.92 -4.70
N ARG A 43 -8.96 0.43 -5.09
CA ARG A 43 -10.19 1.23 -5.06
C ARG A 43 -10.57 1.66 -3.64
N LEU A 44 -10.47 0.75 -2.66
CA LEU A 44 -10.76 1.05 -1.25
C LEU A 44 -9.73 2.04 -0.69
N LEU A 45 -8.44 1.82 -0.97
CA LEU A 45 -7.36 2.72 -0.58
C LEU A 45 -7.57 4.15 -1.07
N LEU A 46 -7.97 4.33 -2.33
CA LEU A 46 -8.26 5.67 -2.87
C LEU A 46 -9.38 6.36 -2.09
N ARG A 47 -10.43 5.62 -1.71
CA ARG A 47 -11.54 6.18 -0.92
C ARG A 47 -11.09 6.58 0.49
N LEU A 48 -10.35 5.71 1.17
CA LEU A 48 -9.77 5.99 2.49
C LEU A 48 -8.80 7.16 2.43
N HIS A 49 -7.92 7.21 1.43
CA HIS A 49 -6.93 8.26 1.26
C HIS A 49 -7.58 9.64 1.13
N VAL A 50 -8.61 9.77 0.28
CA VAL A 50 -9.36 11.03 0.13
C VAL A 50 -9.97 11.49 1.45
N VAL A 51 -10.51 10.56 2.25
CA VAL A 51 -11.10 10.88 3.56
C VAL A 51 -10.03 11.33 4.55
N VAL A 52 -8.89 10.64 4.58
CA VAL A 52 -7.77 10.99 5.47
C VAL A 52 -7.16 12.34 5.08
N GLU A 53 -6.92 12.58 3.79
CA GLU A 53 -6.39 13.84 3.27
C GLU A 53 -7.32 15.02 3.60
N GLU A 54 -8.63 14.85 3.35
CA GLU A 54 -9.65 15.86 3.69
C GLU A 54 -9.74 16.10 5.20
N ALA A 55 -9.46 15.09 6.03
CA ALA A 55 -9.45 15.23 7.48
C ALA A 55 -8.18 15.90 8.02
N ASP A 56 -7.03 15.63 7.41
CA ASP A 56 -5.75 16.25 7.75
C ASP A 56 -5.76 17.77 7.47
N ASP A 57 -6.57 18.22 6.51
CA ASP A 57 -6.78 19.63 6.20
C ASP A 57 -7.82 20.33 7.10
N ARG A 58 -8.27 19.70 8.19
CA ARG A 58 -9.28 20.27 9.11
C ARG A 58 -8.78 20.38 10.55
N LEU A 59 -9.31 21.37 11.27
CA LEU A 59 -9.03 21.60 12.68
C LEU A 59 -9.89 20.68 13.56
N ILE A 60 -9.54 19.40 13.63
CA ILE A 60 -10.23 18.42 14.47
C ILE A 60 -9.82 18.59 15.94
N THR A 61 -10.76 19.00 16.78
CA THR A 61 -10.53 19.19 18.23
C THR A 61 -11.05 18.03 19.07
N ASN A 62 -12.00 17.26 18.56
CA ASN A 62 -12.61 16.13 19.27
C ASN A 62 -11.66 14.93 19.29
N GLN A 63 -11.36 14.42 20.49
CA GLN A 63 -10.46 13.28 20.66
C GLN A 63 -10.97 11.98 20.03
N ALA A 64 -12.28 11.72 20.06
CA ALA A 64 -12.86 10.55 19.41
C ALA A 64 -12.71 10.60 17.88
N MET A 65 -12.89 11.78 17.28
CA MET A 65 -12.65 11.99 15.84
C MET A 65 -11.18 11.80 15.49
N LEU A 66 -10.26 12.31 16.31
CA LEU A 66 -8.81 12.09 16.12
C LEU A 66 -8.46 10.60 16.22
N HIS A 67 -9.10 9.87 17.14
CA HIS A 67 -8.91 8.43 17.25
C HIS A 67 -9.44 7.69 16.02
N GLN A 68 -10.64 8.03 15.53
CA GLN A 68 -11.16 7.47 14.28
C GLN A 68 -10.22 7.75 13.10
N LEU A 69 -9.73 8.99 12.96
CA LEU A 69 -8.73 9.33 11.94
C LEU A 69 -7.45 8.48 12.06
N SER A 70 -7.00 8.19 13.28
CA SER A 70 -5.83 7.33 13.50
C SER A 70 -6.05 5.89 13.02
N ILE A 71 -7.26 5.35 13.22
CA ILE A 71 -7.65 4.01 12.73
C ILE A 71 -7.68 4.02 11.20
N LEU A 72 -8.31 5.02 10.58
CA LEU A 72 -8.36 5.14 9.12
C LEU A 72 -6.96 5.22 8.50
N ARG A 73 -6.06 5.96 9.14
CA ARG A 73 -4.67 6.09 8.72
C ARG A 73 -3.91 4.77 8.86
N GLN A 74 -4.12 4.04 9.96
CA GLN A 74 -3.51 2.72 10.15
C GLN A 74 -3.96 1.74 9.07
N GLU A 75 -5.27 1.63 8.82
CA GLU A 75 -5.80 0.77 7.77
C GLU A 75 -5.25 1.16 6.40
N MET A 76 -5.25 2.46 6.07
CA MET A 76 -4.67 2.97 4.83
C MET A 76 -3.20 2.55 4.66
N TYR A 77 -2.36 2.71 5.68
CA TYR A 77 -0.95 2.30 5.59
C TYR A 77 -0.79 0.78 5.49
N MET A 78 -1.62 -0.01 6.18
CA MET A 78 -1.63 -1.46 6.03
C MET A 78 -1.98 -1.89 4.59
N GLY A 79 -2.94 -1.20 3.96
CA GLY A 79 -3.27 -1.42 2.55
C GLY A 79 -2.12 -1.06 1.61
N TYR A 80 -1.45 0.08 1.81
CA TYR A 80 -0.29 0.45 1.00
C TYR A 80 0.88 -0.52 1.17
N TYR A 81 1.17 -0.94 2.40
CA TYR A 81 2.17 -1.96 2.68
C TYR A 81 1.86 -3.27 1.94
N THR A 82 0.59 -3.68 1.97
CA THR A 82 0.13 -4.88 1.27
C THR A 82 0.33 -4.73 -0.25
N LEU A 83 -0.06 -3.60 -0.85
CA LEU A 83 0.17 -3.35 -2.27
C LEU A 83 1.65 -3.33 -2.67
N ASP A 84 2.50 -2.72 -1.84
CA ASP A 84 3.94 -2.66 -2.09
C ASP A 84 4.57 -4.06 -2.08
N MET A 85 4.14 -4.91 -1.15
CA MET A 85 4.56 -6.31 -1.06
C MET A 85 4.23 -7.10 -2.35
N PHE A 86 3.05 -6.92 -2.94
CA PHE A 86 2.70 -7.55 -4.22
C PHE A 86 3.43 -6.91 -5.42
N SER A 87 3.65 -5.60 -5.40
CA SER A 87 4.37 -4.87 -6.45
C SER A 87 5.85 -5.31 -6.54
N CYS A 88 6.47 -5.57 -5.39
CA CYS A 88 7.84 -6.09 -5.33
C CYS A 88 7.96 -7.50 -5.94
N ARG A 89 6.98 -8.39 -5.69
CA ARG A 89 6.94 -9.74 -6.28
C ARG A 89 6.91 -9.71 -7.81
N ALA A 90 6.06 -8.88 -8.41
CA ALA A 90 5.99 -8.72 -9.86
C ALA A 90 7.32 -8.22 -10.48
N HIS A 91 8.12 -7.48 -9.71
CA HIS A 91 9.43 -7.01 -10.14
C HIS A 91 10.55 -8.04 -9.97
N GLU A 92 10.44 -8.96 -9.00
CA GLU A 92 11.40 -10.05 -8.80
C GLU A 92 11.28 -11.15 -9.87
N ASP A 93 10.07 -11.51 -10.29
CA ASP A 93 9.86 -12.48 -11.38
C ASP A 93 10.45 -12.00 -12.73
N ASN A 94 10.55 -10.69 -12.93
CA ASN A 94 11.19 -10.07 -14.09
C ASN A 94 12.73 -9.99 -13.97
N ARG A 95 13.32 -10.23 -12.79
CA ARG A 95 14.77 -10.23 -12.56
C ARG A 95 15.36 -11.64 -12.54
N SER A 96 14.90 -12.48 -13.45
CA SER A 96 15.65 -13.66 -13.89
C SER A 96 16.93 -13.21 -14.59
N LYS A 97 18.04 -13.29 -13.85
CA LYS A 97 19.44 -13.16 -14.28
C LYS A 97 19.88 -11.74 -14.65
N ASP A 98 20.25 -10.96 -13.65
CA ASP A 98 21.47 -10.14 -13.72
C ASP A 98 21.85 -9.70 -12.31
N TYR A 99 22.84 -10.39 -11.75
CA TYR A 99 23.41 -10.07 -10.45
C TYR A 99 24.27 -8.82 -10.58
N SER A 100 23.72 -7.66 -10.22
CA SER A 100 24.53 -6.49 -9.88
C SER A 100 23.92 -5.71 -8.72
N PHE A 101 23.75 -6.36 -7.57
CA PHE A 101 23.52 -5.66 -6.29
C PHE A 101 24.84 -5.16 -5.73
N ALA A 102 25.43 -4.15 -6.38
CA ALA A 102 26.36 -3.26 -5.70
C ALA A 102 25.53 -2.11 -5.11
N PRO A 103 25.36 -2.00 -3.78
CA PRO A 103 24.63 -0.88 -3.18
C PRO A 103 25.37 0.42 -3.50
N SER A 104 24.72 1.31 -4.26
CA SER A 104 25.26 2.64 -4.54
C SER A 104 25.33 3.45 -3.25
N LYS A 105 26.54 3.83 -2.84
CA LYS A 105 26.78 4.67 -1.64
C LYS A 105 26.10 6.05 -1.72
N PHE A 106 25.76 6.51 -2.93
CA PHE A 106 25.39 7.90 -3.21
C PHE A 106 23.88 8.15 -3.40
N ASN A 107 23.01 7.13 -3.30
CA ASN A 107 21.56 7.36 -3.44
C ASN A 107 20.75 6.70 -2.30
N PRO A 108 20.24 7.47 -1.33
CA PRO A 108 19.37 6.98 -0.25
C PRO A 108 18.10 6.29 -0.75
N ALA A 109 17.55 6.69 -1.90
CA ALA A 109 16.33 6.09 -2.46
C ALA A 109 16.54 4.69 -3.08
N LYS A 110 17.81 4.24 -3.20
CA LYS A 110 18.16 2.87 -3.63
C LYS A 110 18.54 1.95 -2.46
N ARG A 111 18.46 2.44 -1.22
CA ARG A 111 18.77 1.66 -0.03
C ARG A 111 17.50 0.99 0.48
N VAL A 112 17.41 -0.30 0.14
CA VAL A 112 16.73 -1.33 0.92
C VAL A 112 15.22 -1.39 0.76
N CYS A 113 14.78 -2.13 -0.27
CA CYS A 113 13.56 -2.93 -0.15
C CYS A 113 14.00 -4.28 0.41
N PHE A 114 13.71 -4.57 1.68
CA PHE A 114 13.82 -5.93 2.20
C PHE A 114 12.57 -6.68 1.74
N CYS A 115 12.60 -7.20 0.51
CA CYS A 115 11.71 -8.28 0.14
C CYS A 115 12.17 -9.50 0.95
N ASN A 116 11.60 -9.71 2.14
CA ASN A 116 11.79 -10.97 2.85
C ASN A 116 10.94 -12.01 2.12
N ALA A 117 11.45 -12.48 0.98
CA ALA A 117 10.84 -13.50 0.13
C ALA A 117 10.86 -14.86 0.84
N ASN A 118 10.09 -14.98 1.91
CA ASN A 118 9.58 -16.28 2.30
C ASN A 118 8.51 -16.64 1.27
N ASN A 119 8.77 -17.69 0.50
CA ASN A 119 7.95 -18.20 -0.60
C ASN A 119 6.58 -18.76 -0.17
N ASP A 120 5.93 -18.17 0.83
CA ASP A 120 4.61 -18.60 1.30
C ASP A 120 3.52 -17.74 0.65
N GLY A 121 3.35 -17.91 -0.67
CA GLY A 121 2.29 -17.23 -1.43
C GLY A 121 0.88 -17.45 -0.87
N ALA A 122 0.66 -18.53 -0.11
CA ALA A 122 -0.58 -18.78 0.61
C ALA A 122 -0.81 -17.81 1.78
N ALA A 123 0.20 -17.53 2.61
CA ALA A 123 0.10 -16.58 3.72
C ALA A 123 -0.11 -15.14 3.21
N GLN A 124 0.48 -14.83 2.06
CA GLN A 124 0.33 -13.53 1.42
C GLN A 124 -1.09 -13.30 0.87
N ALA A 125 -1.68 -14.33 0.25
CA ALA A 125 -3.06 -14.28 -0.23
C ALA A 125 -4.06 -14.16 0.92
N GLU A 126 -3.81 -14.82 2.06
CA GLU A 126 -4.62 -14.68 3.27
C GLU A 126 -4.54 -13.25 3.84
N LEU A 127 -3.34 -12.67 3.90
CA LEU A 127 -3.14 -11.28 4.31
C LEU A 127 -3.88 -10.29 3.39
N LEU A 128 -3.87 -10.52 2.07
CA LEU A 128 -4.62 -9.69 1.12
C LEU A 128 -6.13 -9.72 1.41
N GLU A 129 -6.70 -10.90 1.61
CA GLU A 129 -8.12 -11.06 1.94
C GLU A 129 -8.47 -10.43 3.29
N GLN A 130 -7.59 -10.57 4.28
CA GLN A 130 -7.78 -9.98 5.60
C GLN A 130 -7.81 -8.44 5.52
N VAL A 131 -6.84 -7.83 4.84
CA VAL A 131 -6.74 -6.37 4.69
C VAL A 131 -7.88 -5.84 3.83
N LEU A 132 -8.29 -6.56 2.78
CA LEU A 132 -9.48 -6.22 2.00
C LEU A 132 -10.75 -6.22 2.85
N GLY A 133 -10.92 -7.24 3.71
CA GLY A 133 -12.03 -7.34 4.64
C GLY A 133 -12.06 -6.20 5.66
N SER A 134 -10.92 -5.94 6.31
CA SER A 134 -10.81 -4.85 7.30
C SER A 134 -11.08 -3.48 6.67
N MET A 135 -10.53 -3.22 5.48
CA MET A 135 -10.79 -1.99 4.75
C MET A 135 -12.24 -1.82 4.30
N ARG A 136 -12.89 -2.90 3.89
CA ARG A 136 -14.31 -2.83 3.51
C ARG A 136 -15.16 -2.44 4.73
N ASN A 137 -14.93 -3.08 5.87
CA ASN A 137 -15.66 -2.77 7.11
C ASN A 137 -15.41 -1.32 7.55
N THR A 138 -14.15 -0.87 7.54
CA THR A 138 -13.84 0.52 7.92
C THR A 138 -14.49 1.55 7.00
N ILE A 139 -14.55 1.29 5.69
CA ILE A 139 -15.24 2.17 4.73
C ILE A 139 -16.76 2.23 4.96
N GLU A 140 -17.38 1.13 5.41
CA GLU A 140 -18.80 1.13 5.77
C GLU A 140 -19.06 2.07 6.97
N ASP A 141 -18.15 2.04 7.96
CA ASP A 141 -18.24 2.85 9.18
C ASP A 141 -17.82 4.33 8.99
N VAL A 142 -17.11 4.66 7.91
CA VAL A 142 -16.58 6.01 7.63
C VAL A 142 -17.67 7.07 7.40
N SER A 143 -18.89 6.67 7.06
CA SER A 143 -19.98 7.61 6.73
C SER A 143 -20.28 8.60 7.86
N GLU A 144 -20.35 8.13 9.10
CA GLU A 144 -20.57 8.97 10.28
C GLU A 144 -19.39 9.92 10.51
N PHE A 145 -18.15 9.41 10.39
CA PHE A 145 -16.94 10.21 10.47
C PHE A 145 -16.98 11.38 9.47
N ILE A 146 -17.36 11.15 8.21
CA ILE A 146 -17.46 12.19 7.19
C ILE A 146 -18.52 13.25 7.56
N ILE A 147 -19.66 12.84 8.09
CA ILE A 147 -20.73 13.77 8.51
C ILE A 147 -20.20 14.71 9.59
N PHE A 148 -19.55 14.17 10.62
CA PHE A 148 -18.95 14.99 11.68
C PHE A 148 -17.78 15.83 11.17
N LEU A 149 -16.99 15.30 10.23
CA LEU A 149 -15.82 15.98 9.69
C LEU A 149 -16.19 17.34 9.06
N ASN A 150 -17.37 17.42 8.43
CA ASN A 150 -17.86 18.65 7.81
C ASN A 150 -18.10 19.80 8.80
N SER A 151 -18.26 19.51 10.09
CA SER A 151 -18.43 20.53 11.13
C SER A 151 -17.14 21.24 11.53
N TYR A 152 -15.98 20.67 11.21
CA TYR A 152 -14.68 21.26 11.55
C TYR A 152 -14.21 22.24 10.47
N PRO A 153 -13.72 23.44 10.85
CA PRO A 153 -13.21 24.40 9.89
C PRO A 153 -11.94 23.87 9.23
N ARG A 154 -11.76 24.18 7.93
CA ARG A 154 -10.53 23.86 7.21
C ARG A 154 -9.36 24.67 7.76
N LEU A 155 -8.20 24.03 7.85
CA LEU A 155 -6.92 24.68 8.01
C LEU A 155 -6.67 25.52 6.76
N HIS A 156 -6.76 26.84 6.88
CA HIS A 156 -6.41 27.72 5.79
C HIS A 156 -4.89 27.65 5.62
N ARG A 157 -4.41 26.85 4.66
CA ARG A 157 -3.05 27.03 4.11
C ARG A 157 -3.05 28.37 3.39
N GLN A 158 -2.90 29.45 4.15
CA GLN A 158 -2.68 30.77 3.58
C GLN A 158 -1.42 30.64 2.70
N PRO A 159 -1.54 30.76 1.36
CA PRO A 159 -0.39 30.61 0.48
C PRO A 159 0.49 31.83 0.74
N TYR A 160 1.52 31.67 1.59
CA TYR A 160 2.40 32.74 2.01
C TYR A 160 1.64 34.02 2.39
N ASN A 161 1.31 34.18 3.66
CA ASN A 161 1.15 35.55 4.16
C ASN A 161 2.52 36.23 4.10
N MET A 162 2.88 36.74 2.92
CA MET A 162 4.07 37.55 2.65
C MET A 162 4.12 38.84 3.49
N TYR A 163 3.07 39.11 4.29
CA TYR A 163 2.95 40.30 5.13
C TYR A 163 3.26 40.05 6.61
N LEU A 164 3.59 38.82 7.04
CA LEU A 164 4.15 38.60 8.38
C LEU A 164 5.67 38.73 8.35
N LEU A 165 6.13 39.97 8.55
CA LEU A 165 7.48 40.33 8.98
C LEU A 165 8.61 40.09 7.96
N LEU A 166 8.59 40.90 6.90
CA LEU A 166 9.76 41.24 6.09
C LEU A 166 10.83 42.04 6.86
N ASP A 167 10.78 42.09 8.19
CA ASP A 167 11.79 42.81 8.97
C ASP A 167 12.70 41.90 9.81
N LYS A 168 12.22 40.85 10.51
CA LYS A 168 13.13 40.08 11.40
C LYS A 168 12.67 38.67 11.80
N CYS A 169 12.48 37.72 10.88
CA CYS A 169 12.63 36.27 11.16
C CYS A 169 12.31 35.43 9.93
N MET A 170 13.30 34.72 9.37
CA MET A 170 13.01 33.58 8.50
C MET A 170 12.62 32.37 9.36
N PHE A 171 11.50 31.73 9.03
CA PHE A 171 10.97 30.55 9.70
C PHE A 171 12.00 29.39 9.75
N GLY A 172 12.11 28.77 10.92
CA GLY A 172 12.77 27.46 11.10
C GLY A 172 13.87 27.39 12.16
N ARG A 173 14.33 28.52 12.69
CA ARG A 173 15.48 28.57 13.63
C ARG A 173 15.22 29.42 14.87
N GLN A 174 13.96 29.55 15.30
CA GLN A 174 13.63 30.36 16.49
C GLN A 174 14.40 29.88 17.73
N MET A 175 14.49 28.56 17.93
CA MET A 175 15.26 27.96 19.03
C MET A 175 16.77 28.16 18.88
N GLU A 176 17.30 28.11 17.65
CA GLU A 176 18.73 28.34 17.40
C GLU A 176 19.11 29.82 17.58
N MET A 177 18.22 30.75 17.22
CA MET A 177 18.43 32.18 17.41
C MET A 177 18.46 32.56 18.90
N GLU A 178 17.58 31.97 19.71
CA GLU A 178 17.55 32.16 21.17
C GLU A 178 18.84 31.67 21.84
N LEU A 179 19.36 30.52 21.38
CA LEU A 179 20.63 29.97 21.85
C LEU A 179 21.84 30.87 21.51
N VAL A 180 21.88 31.42 20.30
CA VAL A 180 22.98 32.32 19.88
C VAL A 180 22.94 33.64 20.64
N MET A 181 21.74 34.21 20.88
CA MET A 181 21.61 35.45 21.66
C MET A 181 22.04 35.28 23.12
N ASN A 182 21.68 34.15 23.75
CA ASN A 182 22.12 33.83 25.13
C ASN A 182 23.63 33.56 25.25
N PHE A 183 24.32 33.27 24.14
CA PHE A 183 25.76 33.06 24.15
C PHE A 183 26.54 34.38 24.01
N LEU A 184 25.97 35.37 23.32
CA LEU A 184 26.65 36.63 22.99
C LEU A 184 26.40 37.77 23.99
N LEU A 185 25.34 37.69 24.79
CA LEU A 185 24.99 38.59 25.89
C LEU A 185 25.27 37.94 27.24
#